data_AF-A0A7X8G594-F1
#
_entry.id   AF-A0A7X8G594-F1
#
_cell.length_a   1.000
_cell.length_b   1.000
_cell.length_c   1.000
_cell.angle_alpha   90.00
_cell.angle_beta   90.00
_cell.angle_gamma   90.00
#
_symmetry.space_group_name_H-M   'P 1'
#
loop_
_entity.id
_entity.type
_entity.pdbx_description
1 polymer ?
#
loop_
_entity_poly.entity_id
_entity_poly.type
_entity_poly.pdbx_seq_one_letter_code
_entity_poly.pdbx_strand_id
1 'polypeptide(L)'
;MVTLMDKHAIIKLKREGHSNRKVATMLSINRKTVAKYWNEYQNQLELLKAETSDLKAIQEDICSAPTYDSSTRKDRKYTIEMDMYLDEILADEAEKCKILEETNNKNILRI
;
A
#
# COMPACT_ATOMS: atom_id res chain seq x y z
N MET A 1 3.19 12.91 6.56
CA MET A 1 4.00 11.69 6.39
C MET A 1 5.02 11.69 7.51
N VAL A 2 5.24 10.56 8.20
CA VAL A 2 6.25 10.51 9.28
C VAL A 2 7.63 10.38 8.64
N THR A 3 8.56 11.21 9.06
CA THR A 3 9.94 11.18 8.54
C THR A 3 10.78 10.13 9.27
N LEU A 4 11.96 9.81 8.74
CA LEU A 4 12.91 8.96 9.43
C LEU A 4 13.34 9.55 10.78
N MET A 5 13.50 10.87 10.86
CA MET A 5 13.84 11.57 12.10
C MET A 5 12.73 11.43 13.15
N ASP A 6 11.47 11.52 12.73
CA ASP A 6 10.33 11.30 13.62
C ASP A 6 10.29 9.86 14.17
N LYS A 7 10.56 8.85 13.32
CA LYS A 7 10.67 7.44 13.74
C LYS A 7 11.73 7.27 14.83
N HIS A 8 12.92 7.84 14.64
CA HIS A 8 13.99 7.80 15.64
C HIS A 8 13.65 8.59 16.92
N ALA A 9 13.03 9.76 16.80
CA ALA A 9 12.59 10.56 17.94
C ALA A 9 11.55 9.79 18.79
N ILE A 10 10.60 9.11 18.15
CA ILE A 10 9.64 8.22 18.82
C ILE A 10 10.38 7.14 19.61
N ILE A 11 11.30 6.42 18.97
CA ILE A 11 12.05 5.32 19.62
C ILE A 11 12.85 5.86 20.81
N LYS A 12 13.54 6.99 20.66
CA LYS A 12 14.32 7.62 21.73
C LYS A 12 13.44 7.96 22.94
N LEU A 13 12.37 8.73 22.74
CA LEU A 13 11.46 9.15 23.81
C LEU A 13 10.78 7.96 24.50
N LYS A 14 10.48 6.90 23.74
CA LYS A 14 9.94 5.65 24.30
C LYS A 14 10.95 4.92 25.18
N ARG A 15 12.23 4.87 24.80
CA ARG A 15 13.31 4.31 25.62
C ARG A 15 13.57 5.12 26.90
N GLU A 16 13.32 6.42 26.86
CA GLU A 16 13.35 7.31 28.04
C GLU A 16 12.14 7.12 28.98
N GLY A 17 11.22 6.20 28.66
CA GLY A 17 10.09 5.84 29.53
C GLY A 17 8.83 6.68 29.31
N HIS A 18 8.77 7.49 28.25
CA HIS A 18 7.57 8.27 27.98
C HIS A 18 6.39 7.40 27.49
N SER A 19 5.19 7.77 27.94
CA SER A 19 3.95 7.14 27.47
C SER A 19 3.62 7.57 26.04
N ASN A 20 2.86 6.76 25.31
CA ASN A 20 2.51 7.05 23.92
C ASN A 20 1.75 8.38 23.78
N ARG A 21 0.97 8.76 24.81
CA ARG A 21 0.29 10.06 24.86
C ARG A 21 1.30 11.21 24.99
N LYS A 22 2.28 11.09 25.88
CA LYS A 22 3.30 12.13 26.09
C LYS A 22 4.15 12.35 24.84
N VAL A 23 4.58 11.26 24.18
CA VAL A 23 5.32 11.32 22.92
C VAL A 23 4.49 11.95 21.79
N ALA A 24 3.22 11.58 21.69
CA ALA A 24 2.30 12.15 20.70
C ALA A 24 2.16 13.67 20.87
N THR A 25 2.04 14.17 22.10
CA THR A 25 2.00 15.60 22.39
C THR A 25 3.32 16.29 22.07
N MET A 26 4.46 15.69 22.40
CA MET A 26 5.79 16.28 22.16
C MET A 26 6.12 16.43 20.67
N LEU A 27 5.80 15.40 19.87
CA LEU A 27 6.14 15.39 18.44
C LEU A 27 4.99 15.87 17.55
N SER A 28 3.81 16.17 18.12
CA SER A 28 2.58 16.45 17.37
C SER A 28 2.21 15.35 16.37
N ILE A 29 2.49 14.09 16.73
CA ILE A 29 2.21 12.89 15.93
C ILE A 29 1.03 12.12 16.55
N ASN A 30 0.23 11.46 15.73
CA ASN A 30 -0.86 10.63 16.23
C ASN A 30 -0.34 9.50 17.16
N ARG A 31 -0.95 9.36 18.34
CA ARG A 31 -0.62 8.30 19.32
C ARG A 31 -0.63 6.88 18.75
N LYS A 32 -1.47 6.60 17.74
CA LYS A 32 -1.53 5.29 17.07
C LYS A 32 -0.26 5.04 16.26
N THR A 33 0.27 6.09 15.64
CA THR A 33 1.52 6.05 14.88
C THR A 33 2.72 5.84 15.80
N VAL A 34 2.73 6.50 16.96
CA VAL A 34 3.73 6.24 18.03
C VAL A 34 3.70 4.77 18.46
N ALA A 35 2.51 4.22 18.71
CA ALA A 35 2.35 2.82 19.10
C ALA A 35 2.82 1.86 18.01
N LYS A 36 2.48 2.13 16.73
CA LYS A 36 2.92 1.34 15.58
C LYS A 36 4.44 1.20 15.54
N TYR A 37 5.16 2.33 15.47
CA TYR A 37 6.62 2.31 15.33
C TYR A 37 7.33 1.77 16.57
N TRP A 38 6.76 1.97 17.76
CA TRP A 38 7.31 1.36 18.97
C TRP A 38 7.20 -0.17 18.96
N ASN A 39 6.04 -0.70 18.60
CA ASN A 39 5.82 -2.15 18.55
C ASN A 39 6.67 -2.81 17.45
N GLU A 40 6.77 -2.17 16.29
CA GLU A 40 7.63 -2.60 15.19
C GLU A 40 9.10 -2.70 15.63
N TYR A 41 9.60 -1.67 16.32
CA TYR A 41 10.96 -1.68 16.89
C TYR A 41 11.15 -2.78 17.94
N GLN A 42 10.17 -3.03 18.82
CA GLN A 42 10.24 -4.13 19.78
C GLN A 42 10.30 -5.50 19.07
N ASN A 43 9.48 -5.71 18.04
CA ASN A 43 9.52 -6.93 17.25
C ASN A 43 10.89 -7.12 16.58
N GLN A 44 11.45 -6.06 15.99
CA GLN A 44 12.78 -6.09 15.39
C GLN A 44 13.87 -6.42 16.42
N LEU A 45 13.76 -5.91 17.65
CA LEU A 45 14.67 -6.26 18.75
C LEU A 45 14.58 -7.73 19.16
N GLU A 46 13.38 -8.29 19.21
CA GLU A 46 13.19 -9.73 19.50
C GLU A 46 13.76 -10.60 18.38
N LEU A 47 13.56 -10.21 17.11
CA LEU A 47 14.17 -10.89 15.97
C LEU A 47 15.70 -10.80 15.96
N LEU A 48 16.27 -9.68 16.41
CA LEU A 48 17.72 -9.50 16.52
C LEU A 48 18.34 -10.42 17.60
N LYS A 49 17.57 -10.78 18.63
CA LYS A 49 17.99 -11.74 19.67
C LYS A 49 17.89 -13.19 19.20
N ALA A 50 17.02 -13.47 18.23
CA ALA A 50 16.89 -14.79 17.63
C ALA A 50 18.00 -14.99 16.58
N GLU A 51 19.04 -15.76 16.92
CA GLU A 51 20.26 -16.01 16.12
C GLU A 51 20.02 -16.60 14.71
N THR A 52 18.78 -16.91 14.35
CA THR A 52 18.38 -17.51 13.07
C THR A 52 18.07 -16.50 11.96
N SER A 53 18.03 -15.19 12.27
CA SER A 53 17.58 -14.16 11.33
C SER A 53 18.76 -13.43 10.67
N ASP A 54 18.57 -12.94 9.44
CA ASP A 54 19.55 -12.07 8.76
C ASP A 54 19.66 -10.72 9.48
N LEU A 55 20.63 -10.64 10.40
CA LEU A 55 20.88 -9.47 11.26
C LEU A 55 21.05 -8.18 10.45
N LYS A 56 21.64 -8.27 9.26
CA LYS A 56 21.95 -7.12 8.42
C LYS A 56 20.67 -6.50 7.84
N ALA A 57 19.77 -7.35 7.35
CA ALA A 57 18.47 -6.91 6.84
C ALA A 57 17.62 -6.22 7.93
N ILE A 58 17.63 -6.76 9.15
CA ILE A 58 16.89 -6.17 10.28
C ILE A 58 17.46 -4.80 10.67
N GLN A 59 18.79 -4.66 10.71
CA GLN A 59 19.44 -3.39 11.00
C GLN A 59 19.15 -2.34 9.94
N GLU A 60 19.13 -2.74 8.67
CA GLU A 60 18.77 -1.86 7.55
C GLU A 60 17.31 -1.39 7.66
N ASP A 61 16.38 -2.28 8.02
CA ASP A 61 14.96 -1.95 8.22
C ASP A 61 14.69 -1.01 9.40
N ILE A 62 15.48 -1.11 10.47
CA ILE A 62 15.39 -0.16 11.59
C ILE A 62 15.77 1.25 11.11
N CYS A 63 16.84 1.36 10.32
CA CYS A 63 17.40 2.61 9.82
C CYS A 63 16.71 3.15 8.56
N SER A 64 15.88 2.35 7.89
CA SER A 64 15.18 2.74 6.68
C SER A 64 14.00 3.67 6.97
N ALA A 65 13.69 4.52 5.98
CA ALA A 65 12.56 5.45 6.05
C ALA A 65 11.23 4.68 6.18
N PRO A 66 10.23 5.24 6.89
CA PRO A 66 8.95 4.56 7.06
C PRO A 66 8.25 4.33 5.72
N THR A 67 7.88 3.09 5.44
CA THR A 67 7.11 2.72 4.25
C THR A 67 5.61 2.79 4.54
N TYR A 68 4.85 3.29 3.56
CA TYR A 68 3.39 3.33 3.63
C TYR A 68 2.83 2.05 2.99
N ASP A 69 2.21 1.20 3.81
CA ASP A 69 1.53 0.01 3.32
C ASP A 69 0.13 0.38 2.79
N SER A 70 -0.05 0.22 1.48
CA SER A 70 -1.33 0.39 0.80
C SER A 70 -2.00 -0.94 0.42
N SER A 71 -1.46 -2.10 0.83
CA SER A 71 -1.98 -3.43 0.46
C SER A 71 -3.42 -3.66 0.90
N THR A 72 -3.82 -3.08 2.04
CA THR A 72 -5.18 -3.16 2.57
C THR A 72 -6.15 -2.15 1.96
N ARG A 73 -5.66 -1.26 1.09
CA ARG A 73 -6.52 -0.28 0.40
C ARG A 73 -7.33 -1.02 -0.67
N LYS A 74 -8.65 -1.04 -0.49
CA LYS A 74 -9.59 -1.57 -1.49
C LYS A 74 -10.17 -0.42 -2.30
N ASP A 75 -10.33 -0.63 -3.59
CA ASP A 75 -11.07 0.28 -4.45
C ASP A 75 -12.56 0.18 -4.10
N ARG A 76 -13.10 1.26 -3.53
CA ARG A 76 -14.50 1.29 -3.07
C ARG A 76 -15.47 1.69 -4.18
N LYS A 77 -14.96 2.37 -5.21
CA LYS A 77 -15.76 2.89 -6.31
C LYS A 77 -15.85 1.91 -7.47
N TYR A 78 -14.88 1.01 -7.59
CA TYR A 78 -14.77 0.03 -8.66
C TYR A 78 -15.30 -1.30 -8.14
N THR A 79 -16.38 -1.79 -8.72
CA THR A 79 -17.02 -3.05 -8.32
C THR A 79 -16.84 -4.10 -9.42
N ILE A 80 -16.95 -5.38 -9.03
CA ILE A 80 -16.92 -6.50 -9.98
C ILE A 80 -18.05 -6.38 -11.02
N GLU A 81 -19.19 -5.79 -10.64
CA GLU A 81 -20.29 -5.52 -11.58
C GLU A 81 -19.87 -4.53 -12.68
N MET A 82 -18.99 -3.57 -12.37
CA MET A 82 -18.44 -2.66 -13.38
C MET A 82 -17.46 -3.37 -14.31
N ASP A 83 -16.64 -4.32 -13.81
CA ASP A 83 -15.80 -5.18 -14.66
C ASP A 83 -16.66 -5.96 -15.64
N MET A 84 -17.70 -6.64 -15.15
CA MET A 84 -18.61 -7.43 -15.98
C MET A 84 -19.31 -6.60 -17.04
N TYR A 85 -19.74 -5.39 -16.69
CA TYR A 85 -20.37 -4.47 -17.62
C TYR A 85 -19.39 -3.95 -18.68
N LEU A 86 -18.14 -3.69 -18.29
CA LEU A 86 -17.10 -3.29 -19.22
C LEU A 86 -16.78 -4.42 -20.21
N ASP A 87 -16.69 -5.66 -19.73
CA ASP A 87 -16.48 -6.84 -20.57
C ASP A 87 -17.63 -7.05 -21.56
N GLU A 88 -18.88 -6.81 -21.13
CA GLU A 88 -20.06 -6.84 -22.00
C GLU A 88 -19.97 -5.79 -23.12
N ILE A 89 -19.65 -4.54 -22.78
CA ILE A 89 -19.48 -3.47 -23.78
C ILE A 89 -18.37 -3.83 -24.78
N LEU A 90 -17.24 -4.37 -24.31
CA LEU A 90 -16.14 -4.76 -25.17
C LEU A 90 -16.51 -5.90 -26.12
N ALA A 91 -17.30 -6.87 -25.66
CA ALA A 91 -17.83 -7.94 -26.49
C ALA A 91 -18.78 -7.39 -27.57
N ASP A 92 -19.70 -6.51 -27.19
CA ASP A 92 -20.62 -5.84 -28.10
C ASP A 92 -19.90 -5.01 -29.19
N GLU A 93 -18.85 -4.28 -28.81
CA GLU A 93 -18.04 -3.53 -29.76
C GLU A 93 -17.30 -4.44 -30.74
N ALA A 94 -16.77 -5.58 -30.27
CA ALA A 94 -16.12 -6.55 -31.14
C ALA A 94 -17.09 -7.16 -32.16
N GLU A 95 -18.34 -7.43 -31.78
CA GLU A 95 -19.37 -7.88 -32.71
C GLU A 95 -19.74 -6.81 -33.72
N LYS A 96 -19.95 -5.57 -33.28
CA LYS A 96 -20.25 -4.43 -34.17
C LYS A 96 -19.13 -4.22 -35.19
N CYS A 97 -17.87 -4.33 -34.79
CA CYS A 97 -16.72 -4.23 -35.70
C CYS A 97 -16.76 -5.31 -36.80
N LYS A 98 -17.01 -6.58 -36.45
CA LYS A 98 -17.13 -7.67 -37.44
C LYS A 98 -18.26 -7.41 -38.44
N ILE A 99 -19.43 -7.00 -37.94
CA ILE A 99 -20.59 -6.68 -38.79
C ILE A 99 -20.27 -5.52 -39.74
N LEU A 100 -19.59 -4.48 -39.24
CA LEU A 100 -19.17 -3.33 -40.05
C LEU A 100 -18.15 -3.71 -41.13
N GLU A 101 -17.20 -4.59 -40.81
CA GLU A 101 -16.25 -5.13 -41.80
C GLU A 101 -16.95 -5.94 -42.89
N GLU A 102 -17.88 -6.83 -42.51
CA GLU A 102 -18.65 -7.64 -43.45
C GLU A 102 -19.56 -6.80 -44.35
N THR A 103 -20.20 -5.78 -43.79
CA THR A 103 -21.10 -4.88 -44.53
C THR A 103 -20.33 -3.97 -45.48
N ASN A 104 -19.18 -3.43 -45.06
CA ASN A 104 -18.31 -2.64 -45.93
C ASN A 104 -17.77 -3.48 -47.10
N ASN A 105 -17.34 -4.73 -46.85
CA ASN A 105 -16.87 -5.64 -47.90
C ASN A 105 -17.97 -6.01 -48.91
N LYS A 106 -19.22 -6.23 -48.45
CA LYS A 106 -20.36 -6.52 -49.33
C LYS A 106 -20.79 -5.32 -50.19
N ASN A 107 -20.61 -4.09 -49.69
CA ASN A 107 -20.94 -2.88 -50.44
C ASN A 107 -19.92 -2.59 -51.55
N ILE A 108 -18.64 -2.91 -51.33
CA ILE A 108 -17.59 -2.79 -52.36
C ILE A 108 -17.82 -3.76 -53.53
N LEU A 109 -18.32 -4.98 -53.25
CA LEU A 109 -18.61 -6.01 -54.27
C LEU A 109 -19.91 -5.77 -55.06
N ARG A 110 -20.68 -4.72 -54.73
CA ARG A 110 -21.96 -4.38 -55.37
C ARG A 110 -21.88 -3.18 -56.33
N ILE A 111 -20.70 -2.59 -56.51
CA ILE A 111 -20.38 -1.53 -57.48
C ILE A 111 -19.62 -2.15 -58.65
#